data_AF-A0A926AFI6-F1
#
_entry.id   AF-A0A926AFI6-F1
#
_cell.length_a   1.000
_cell.length_b   1.000
_cell.length_c   1.000
_cell.angle_alpha   90.00
_cell.angle_beta   90.00
_cell.angle_gamma   90.00
#
_symmetry.space_group_name_H-M   'P 1'
#
loop_
_entity.id
_entity.type
_entity.pdbx_description
1 polymer ?
#
loop_
_entity_poly.entity_id
_entity_poly.type
_entity_poly.pdbx_seq_one_letter_code
_entity_poly.pdbx_strand_id
1 'polypeptide(L)'
;MSRAKVKPIIVRNTLELAKALGLSASDAVEMDVRSQLNDKIIAAVTKSGLTHAQVAKAAGTSRSRLTAILNRDRTNVSTDLMLRILASMGYRTKMTFTRIRPAA
;
A
#
# COMPACT_ATOMS: atom_id res chain seq x y z
N MET A 1 -2.38 -39.02 17.71
CA MET A 1 -2.62 -38.52 16.33
C MET A 1 -1.39 -37.76 15.87
N SER A 2 -0.71 -38.23 14.82
CA SER A 2 0.50 -37.59 14.28
C SER A 2 0.11 -36.33 13.50
N ARG A 3 0.65 -35.16 13.87
CA ARG A 3 0.46 -33.91 13.10
C ARG A 3 1.15 -34.06 11.76
N ALA A 4 0.39 -34.03 10.66
CA ALA A 4 0.96 -33.97 9.32
C ALA A 4 1.94 -32.79 9.23
N LYS A 5 3.15 -33.05 8.70
CA LYS A 5 4.17 -32.00 8.51
C LYS A 5 3.63 -30.96 7.52
N VAL A 6 3.45 -29.72 7.99
CA VAL A 6 3.07 -28.59 7.14
C VAL A 6 4.20 -28.34 6.14
N LYS A 7 3.87 -28.27 4.84
CA LYS A 7 4.80 -27.83 3.79
C LYS A 7 4.57 -26.33 3.54
N PRO A 8 5.42 -25.43 4.05
CA PRO A 8 5.21 -24.00 3.87
C PRO A 8 5.52 -23.58 2.43
N ILE A 9 4.74 -22.64 1.90
CA ILE A 9 5.08 -21.88 0.69
C ILE A 9 5.83 -20.63 1.15
N ILE A 10 7.05 -20.44 0.65
CA ILE A 10 7.88 -19.26 0.94
C ILE A 10 7.86 -18.37 -0.30
N VAL A 11 7.45 -17.12 -0.12
CA VAL A 11 7.41 -16.09 -1.18
C VAL A 11 8.38 -14.96 -0.83
N ARG A 12 9.01 -14.37 -1.84
CA ARG A 12 10.06 -13.35 -1.67
C ARG A 12 9.71 -11.98 -2.26
N ASN A 13 8.66 -11.90 -3.05
CA ASN A 13 8.20 -10.65 -3.67
C ASN A 13 6.68 -10.65 -3.86
N THR A 14 6.13 -9.49 -4.18
CA THR A 14 4.68 -9.28 -4.34
C THR A 14 4.07 -10.15 -5.44
N LEU A 15 4.83 -10.46 -6.51
CA LEU A 15 4.36 -11.32 -7.60
C LEU A 15 4.26 -12.79 -7.16
N GLU A 16 5.26 -13.30 -6.46
CA GLU A 16 5.22 -14.64 -5.87
C GLU A 16 4.10 -14.77 -4.84
N LEU A 17 3.90 -13.74 -4.02
CA LEU A 17 2.79 -13.68 -3.07
C LEU A 17 1.44 -13.72 -3.78
N ALA A 18 1.23 -12.88 -4.79
CA ALA A 18 0.01 -12.86 -5.59
C ALA A 18 -0.27 -14.23 -6.22
N LYS A 19 0.75 -14.84 -6.83
CA LYS A 19 0.65 -16.18 -7.41
C LYS A 19 0.27 -17.24 -6.37
N ALA A 20 0.89 -17.20 -5.19
CA ALA A 20 0.58 -18.13 -4.10
C ALA A 20 -0.86 -17.98 -3.58
N LEU A 21 -1.44 -16.78 -3.71
CA LEU A 21 -2.82 -16.46 -3.34
C LEU A 21 -3.83 -16.64 -4.49
N GLY A 22 -3.39 -17.07 -5.67
CA GLY A 22 -4.26 -17.22 -6.85
C GLY A 22 -4.68 -15.90 -7.51
N LEU A 23 -3.93 -14.82 -7.27
CA LEU A 23 -4.17 -13.49 -7.83
C LEU A 23 -3.42 -13.28 -9.15
N SER A 24 -3.88 -12.31 -9.94
CA SER A 24 -3.31 -11.96 -11.23
C SER A 24 -2.00 -11.17 -11.09
N ALA A 25 -1.23 -11.09 -12.18
CA ALA A 25 -0.05 -10.21 -12.23
C ALA A 25 -0.43 -8.73 -12.08
N SER A 26 -1.59 -8.31 -12.57
CA SER A 26 -2.12 -6.96 -12.36
C SER A 26 -2.42 -6.67 -10.89
N ASP A 27 -2.96 -7.64 -10.16
CA ASP A 27 -3.19 -7.50 -8.71
C ASP A 27 -1.85 -7.34 -7.99
N ALA A 28 -0.82 -8.10 -8.39
CA ALA A 28 0.52 -7.95 -7.82
C ALA A 28 1.08 -6.53 -8.01
N VAL A 29 0.92 -5.95 -9.21
CA VAL A 29 1.36 -4.57 -9.50
C VAL A 29 0.59 -3.57 -8.64
N GLU A 30 -0.74 -3.70 -8.53
CA GLU A 30 -1.54 -2.83 -7.68
C GLU A 30 -1.13 -2.94 -6.21
N MET A 31 -1.00 -4.16 -5.70
CA MET A 31 -0.59 -4.45 -4.33
C MET A 31 0.75 -3.79 -4.00
N ASP A 32 1.72 -3.90 -4.91
CA ASP A 32 3.06 -3.36 -4.75
C ASP A 32 3.03 -1.83 -4.67
N VAL A 33 2.40 -1.18 -5.66
CA VAL A 33 2.24 0.28 -5.70
C VAL A 33 1.52 0.79 -4.45
N ARG A 34 0.42 0.15 -4.07
CA ARG A 34 -0.36 0.54 -2.88
C ARG A 34 0.39 0.27 -1.58
N SER A 35 1.29 -0.72 -1.54
CA SER A 35 2.14 -0.94 -0.37
C SER A 35 3.16 0.18 -0.23
N GLN A 36 3.86 0.50 -1.32
CA GLN A 36 4.88 1.56 -1.35
C GLN A 36 4.28 2.93 -0.97
N LEU A 37 3.09 3.26 -1.50
CA LEU A 37 2.38 4.48 -1.13
C LEU A 37 2.03 4.51 0.36
N ASN A 38 1.54 3.40 0.90
CA ASN A 38 1.16 3.32 2.31
C ASN A 38 2.37 3.46 3.24
N ASP A 39 3.46 2.77 2.92
CA ASP A 39 4.73 2.87 3.65
C ASP A 39 5.24 4.32 3.65
N LYS A 40 5.15 5.00 2.50
CA LYS A 40 5.54 6.40 2.39
C LYS A 40 4.65 7.33 3.20
N ILE A 41 3.32 7.11 3.20
CA ILE A 41 2.37 7.89 4.03
C ILE A 41 2.70 7.72 5.51
N ILE A 42 2.87 6.48 5.98
CA ILE A 42 3.22 6.20 7.37
C ILE A 42 4.51 6.95 7.73
N ALA A 43 5.57 6.79 6.93
CA ALA A 43 6.84 7.46 7.17
C ALA A 43 6.73 8.99 7.16
N ALA A 44 5.94 9.56 6.24
CA ALA A 44 5.73 10.99 6.14
C ALA A 44 4.99 11.52 7.38
N VAL A 45 3.89 10.87 7.78
CA VAL A 45 3.08 11.26 8.96
C VAL A 45 3.92 11.18 10.22
N THR A 46 4.66 10.09 10.43
CA THR A 46 5.53 9.92 11.60
C THR A 46 6.61 11.00 11.69
N LYS A 47 7.19 11.43 10.56
CA LYS A 47 8.23 12.47 10.53
C LYS A 47 7.70 13.90 10.60
N SER A 48 6.41 14.11 10.29
CA SER A 48 5.84 15.46 10.14
C SER A 48 5.63 16.22 11.46
N GLY A 49 5.51 15.50 12.58
CA GLY A 49 5.06 16.08 13.86
C GLY A 49 3.58 16.51 13.88
N LEU A 50 2.83 16.28 12.79
CA LEU A 50 1.41 16.62 12.69
C LEU A 50 0.54 15.53 13.33
N THR A 51 -0.56 15.96 13.94
CA THR A 51 -1.61 15.03 14.40
C THR A 51 -2.34 14.41 13.22
N HIS A 52 -2.94 13.23 13.41
CA HIS A 52 -3.76 12.58 12.39
C HIS A 52 -4.93 13.49 11.94
N ALA A 53 -5.48 14.29 12.85
CA ALA A 53 -6.57 15.22 12.51
C ALA A 53 -6.10 16.33 11.55
N GLN A 54 -4.90 16.88 11.76
CA GLN A 54 -4.33 17.92 10.90
C GLN A 54 -4.03 17.37 9.50
N VAL A 55 -3.40 16.19 9.42
CA VAL A 55 -3.11 15.54 8.13
C VAL A 55 -4.40 15.21 7.39
N ALA A 56 -5.40 14.66 8.08
CA ALA A 56 -6.68 14.31 7.48
C ALA A 56 -7.40 15.55 6.92
N LYS A 57 -7.40 16.66 7.67
CA LYS A 57 -7.93 17.95 7.23
C LYS A 57 -7.22 18.47 5.98
N ALA A 58 -5.88 18.46 5.98
CA ALA A 58 -5.08 18.90 4.83
C ALA A 58 -5.30 18.02 3.59
N ALA A 59 -5.51 16.71 3.77
CA ALA A 59 -5.76 15.77 2.68
C ALA A 59 -7.24 15.70 2.22
N GLY A 60 -8.15 16.46 2.86
CA GLY A 60 -9.58 16.42 2.55
C GLY A 60 -10.23 15.06 2.84
N THR A 61 -9.85 14.42 3.95
CA THR A 61 -10.36 13.11 4.35
C THR A 61 -10.74 13.05 5.83
N SER A 62 -11.42 11.98 6.25
CA SER A 62 -11.76 11.80 7.66
C SER A 62 -10.56 11.32 8.48
N ARG A 63 -10.50 11.73 9.75
CA ARG A 63 -9.48 11.24 10.70
C ARG A 63 -9.49 9.71 10.82
N SER A 64 -10.68 9.10 10.86
CA SER A 64 -10.83 7.64 10.94
C SER A 64 -10.23 6.93 9.73
N ARG A 65 -10.48 7.45 8.52
CA ARG A 65 -9.90 6.90 7.29
C ARG A 65 -8.39 7.04 7.26
N LEU A 66 -7.85 8.18 7.71
CA LEU A 66 -6.40 8.32 7.84
C LEU A 66 -5.82 7.31 8.84
N THR A 67 -6.45 7.13 10.00
CA THR A 67 -5.98 6.14 10.99
C THR A 67 -5.99 4.71 10.43
N ALA A 68 -7.02 4.34 9.65
CA ALA A 68 -7.05 3.03 8.98
C ALA A 68 -5.85 2.83 8.04
N ILE A 69 -5.53 3.83 7.21
CA ILE A 69 -4.36 3.84 6.33
C ILE A 69 -3.05 3.64 7.13
N LEU A 70 -2.91 4.37 8.23
CA LEU A 70 -1.74 4.26 9.11
C LEU A 70 -1.61 2.89 9.77
N ASN A 71 -2.74 2.22 10.04
CA ASN A 71 -2.80 0.84 10.52
C ASN A 71 -2.67 -0.21 9.41
N ARG A 72 -2.35 0.20 8.17
CA ARG A 72 -2.29 -0.66 6.97
C ARG A 72 -3.63 -1.30 6.58
N ASP A 73 -4.73 -0.83 7.16
CA ASP A 73 -6.07 -1.15 6.70
C ASP A 73 -6.41 -0.25 5.51
N ARG A 74 -6.27 -0.84 4.32
CA ARG A 74 -6.47 -0.18 3.03
C ARG A 74 -7.83 -0.53 2.41
N THR A 75 -8.71 -1.16 3.19
CA THR A 75 -10.05 -1.51 2.74
C THR A 75 -10.78 -0.24 2.31
N ASN A 76 -11.27 -0.20 1.07
CA ASN A 76 -11.93 0.97 0.48
C ASN A 76 -11.09 2.27 0.39
N VAL A 77 -9.75 2.18 0.43
CA VAL A 77 -8.85 3.33 0.24
C VAL A 77 -8.34 3.37 -1.20
N SER A 78 -8.69 4.40 -1.97
CA SER A 78 -8.19 4.57 -3.34
C SER A 78 -6.73 5.04 -3.38
N THR A 79 -6.03 4.68 -4.45
CA THR A 79 -4.68 5.16 -4.76
C THR A 79 -4.64 6.69 -4.93
N ASP A 80 -5.70 7.28 -5.48
CA ASP A 80 -5.86 8.74 -5.61
C ASP A 80 -5.84 9.45 -4.24
N LEU A 81 -6.56 8.91 -3.25
CA LEU A 81 -6.55 9.44 -1.89
C LEU A 81 -5.14 9.34 -1.27
N MET A 82 -4.45 8.22 -1.47
CA MET A 82 -3.07 8.05 -0.99
C MET A 82 -2.13 9.10 -1.58
N LEU A 83 -2.23 9.36 -2.88
CA LEU A 83 -1.45 10.40 -3.54
C LEU A 83 -1.80 11.80 -3.03
N ARG A 84 -3.09 12.09 -2.79
CA ARG A 84 -3.53 13.38 -2.23
C ARG A 84 -3.00 13.62 -0.81
N ILE A 85 -2.93 12.59 0.03
CA ILE A 85 -2.32 12.67 1.36
C ILE A 85 -0.84 13.03 1.25
N LEU A 86 -0.10 12.37 0.35
CA LEU A 86 1.31 12.70 0.13
C LEU A 86 1.48 14.13 -0.40
N ALA A 87 0.63 14.56 -1.34
CA ALA A 87 0.66 15.91 -1.89
C ALA A 87 0.34 16.98 -0.84
N SER A 88 -0.64 16.75 0.05
CA SER A 88 -0.96 17.70 1.14
C SER A 88 0.15 17.84 2.16
N MET A 89 1.07 16.86 2.20
CA MET A 89 2.29 16.87 3.01
C MET A 89 3.53 17.37 2.25
N GLY A 90 3.36 17.94 1.05
CA GLY A 90 4.43 18.54 0.26
C GLY A 90 5.26 17.55 -0.58
N TYR A 91 4.84 16.28 -0.69
CA TYR A 91 5.51 15.32 -1.54
C TYR A 91 4.99 15.40 -2.98
N ARG A 92 5.91 15.38 -3.94
CA ARG A 92 5.60 15.23 -5.36
C ARG A 92 5.94 13.83 -5.83
N THR A 93 4.99 13.16 -6.46
CA THR A 93 5.23 11.85 -7.09
C THR A 93 5.99 12.01 -8.40
N LYS A 94 7.05 11.21 -8.57
CA LYS A 94 7.75 11.02 -9.85
C LYS A 94 7.44 9.61 -10.35
N MET A 95 6.79 9.50 -11.50
CA MET A 95 6.43 8.20 -12.08
C MET A 95 7.47 7.79 -13.12
N THR A 96 7.76 6.49 -13.18
CA THR A 96 8.55 5.86 -14.24
C THR A 96 7.80 4.62 -14.69
N PHE A 97 7.65 4.47 -16.00
CA PHE A 97 6.90 3.37 -16.59
C PHE A 97 7.89 2.41 -17.23
N THR A 98 7.84 1.15 -16.80
CA THR A 98 8.65 0.08 -17.36
C THR A 98 7.72 -0.94 -18.00
N ARG A 99 8.05 -1.38 -19.22
CA ARG A 99 7.28 -2.42 -19.89
C ARG A 99 7.54 -3.76 -19.20
N ILE A 100 6.52 -4.28 -18.54
CA ILE A 100 6.50 -5.65 -18.07
C ILE A 100 6.06 -6.50 -19.26
N ARG A 101 6.84 -7.52 -19.65
CA ARG A 101 6.43 -8.43 -20.73
C ARG A 101 5.09 -9.07 -20.31
N PRO A 102 4.06 -9.09 -21.18
CA PRO A 102 2.84 -9.80 -20.87
C PRO A 102 3.20 -11.27 -20.61
N ALA A 103 2.61 -11.86 -19.56
CA ALA A 103 2.59 -13.31 -19.46
C ALA A 103 1.85 -13.81 -20.70
N ALA A 104 2.59 -14.46 -21.61
CA ALA A 104 2.02 -15.17 -22.75
C ALA A 104 1.17 -16.35 -22.25
#